data_AF-A0A355FVG7-F1
#
_entry.id   AF-A0A355FVG7-F1
#
_cell.length_a   1.000
_cell.length_b   1.000
_cell.length_c   1.000
_cell.angle_alpha   90.00
_cell.angle_beta   90.00
_cell.angle_gamma   90.00
#
_symmetry.space_group_name_H-M   'P 1'
#
loop_
_entity.id
_entity.type
_entity.pdbx_description
1 polymer ?
#
loop_
_entity_poly.entity_id
_entity_poly.type
_entity_poly.pdbx_seq_one_letter_code
_entity_poly.pdbx_strand_id
1 'polypeptide(L)'
;LQTLSLYNAIANNGQMMRPQLVERLETNGTVVREIEPEVVNQSICSPATLLACQGMMKRVADPNGQGTAHYIFAKSPYTVAGKTGTARIAGPNGYDGRYRASFAGYFPAEAPRYSCIVVIADTRSGVYYGSSIAGPVFRELANKVYATDPSFHESSAGLLAEKAKLPGAKDGAREELVLLYDAFGLAYSGATQGDWVTVTTGDSIAALRVRNIVSAAVPDVRGMGLRDALYLLENAGLQVKTMGAGTVRRQSIAPGADIAGTQTITLELS
;
A
#
# COMPACT_ATOMS: atom_id res chain seq x y z
N LEU A 1 13.32 31.76 -6.31
CA LEU A 1 12.25 31.34 -7.23
C LEU A 1 12.67 31.41 -8.69
N GLN A 2 13.14 32.56 -9.21
CA GLN A 2 13.56 32.71 -10.63
C GLN A 2 14.52 31.60 -11.13
N THR A 3 15.56 31.26 -10.36
CA THR A 3 16.47 30.18 -10.74
C THR A 3 15.75 28.84 -10.85
N LEU A 4 14.88 28.51 -9.89
CA LEU A 4 14.10 27.28 -9.94
C LEU A 4 13.16 27.27 -11.16
N SER A 5 12.53 28.40 -11.48
CA SER A 5 11.68 28.53 -12.68
C SER A 5 12.43 28.26 -13.97
N LEU A 6 13.69 28.69 -14.08
CA LEU A 6 14.53 28.39 -15.24
C LEU A 6 14.85 26.90 -15.34
N TYR A 7 15.24 26.26 -14.22
CA TYR A 7 15.51 24.81 -14.22
C TYR A 7 14.25 24.00 -14.48
N ASN A 8 13.11 24.45 -13.96
CA ASN A 8 11.80 23.88 -14.25
C ASN A 8 11.44 24.03 -15.73
N ALA A 9 11.73 25.16 -16.37
CA ALA A 9 11.51 25.32 -17.81
C ALA A 9 12.37 24.35 -18.63
N ILE A 10 13.63 24.11 -18.24
CA ILE A 10 14.48 23.09 -18.88
C ILE A 10 13.90 21.69 -18.68
N ALA A 11 13.39 21.39 -17.48
CA ALA A 11 12.73 20.12 -17.17
C ALA A 11 11.42 19.94 -17.96
N ASN A 12 10.66 21.03 -18.14
CA ASN A 12 9.34 21.08 -18.74
C ASN A 12 9.40 21.37 -20.25
N ASN A 13 10.32 20.71 -20.95
CA ASN A 13 10.45 20.79 -22.40
C ASN A 13 10.56 22.21 -22.99
N GLY A 14 11.15 23.14 -22.25
CA GLY A 14 11.35 24.53 -22.64
C GLY A 14 10.20 25.48 -22.28
N GLN A 15 9.08 24.98 -21.74
CA GLN A 15 7.95 25.79 -21.30
C GLN A 15 8.19 26.35 -19.90
N MET A 16 8.31 27.66 -19.79
CA MET A 16 8.43 28.35 -18.51
C MET A 16 7.06 28.62 -17.92
N MET A 17 6.84 28.09 -16.73
CA MET A 17 5.61 28.27 -15.96
C MET A 17 5.73 29.46 -14.99
N ARG A 18 4.62 30.17 -14.74
CA ARG A 18 4.53 31.10 -13.63
C ARG A 18 4.54 30.30 -12.32
N PRO A 19 5.47 30.56 -11.38
CA PRO A 19 5.42 29.92 -10.06
C PRO A 19 4.11 30.24 -9.35
N GLN A 20 3.46 29.19 -8.85
CA GLN A 20 2.15 29.26 -8.22
C GLN A 20 2.22 28.57 -6.85
N LEU A 21 1.60 29.19 -5.84
CA LEU A 21 1.54 28.67 -4.47
C LEU A 21 0.12 28.29 -4.03
N VAL A 22 -0.89 28.66 -4.82
CA VAL A 22 -2.31 28.49 -4.50
C VAL A 22 -2.97 27.79 -5.66
N GLU A 23 -3.50 26.59 -5.44
CA GLU A 23 -4.23 25.79 -6.45
C GLU A 23 -5.71 26.19 -6.51
N ARG A 24 -6.35 26.40 -5.36
CA ARG A 24 -7.76 26.81 -5.28
C ARG A 24 -8.05 27.66 -4.06
N LEU A 25 -9.13 28.45 -4.15
CA LEU A 25 -9.72 29.22 -3.06
C LEU A 25 -11.02 28.54 -2.64
N GLU A 26 -11.17 28.33 -1.34
CA GLU A 26 -12.36 27.71 -0.76
C GLU A 26 -13.05 28.64 0.24
N THR A 27 -14.36 28.46 0.39
CA THR A 27 -15.15 29.09 1.45
C THR A 27 -16.13 28.04 1.96
N ASN A 28 -16.09 27.75 3.27
CA ASN A 28 -16.92 26.74 3.92
C ASN A 28 -16.87 25.36 3.23
N GLY A 29 -15.67 24.91 2.82
CA GLY A 29 -15.47 23.64 2.11
C GLY A 29 -15.97 23.61 0.67
N THR A 30 -16.44 24.75 0.13
CA THR A 30 -16.85 24.88 -1.27
C THR A 30 -15.76 25.60 -2.07
N VAL A 31 -15.37 25.03 -3.20
CA VAL A 31 -14.40 25.66 -4.11
C VAL A 31 -15.05 26.88 -4.77
N VAL A 32 -14.49 28.06 -4.52
CA VAL A 32 -14.93 29.35 -5.08
C VAL A 32 -14.19 29.66 -6.37
N ARG A 33 -12.92 29.26 -6.45
CA ARG A 33 -12.08 29.50 -7.61
C ARG A 33 -10.95 28.49 -7.69
N GLU A 34 -10.80 27.86 -8.85
CA GLU A 34 -9.63 27.08 -9.21
C GLU A 34 -8.65 27.98 -10.00
N ILE A 35 -7.35 27.78 -9.79
CA ILE A 35 -6.29 28.56 -10.41
C ILE A 35 -5.43 27.60 -11.22
N GLU A 36 -5.55 27.69 -12.54
CA GLU A 36 -4.79 26.83 -13.46
C GLU A 36 -3.33 27.31 -13.62
N PRO A 37 -2.39 26.38 -13.89
CA PRO A 37 -1.02 26.74 -14.22
C PRO A 37 -0.92 27.64 -15.46
N GLU A 38 -0.13 28.71 -15.37
CA GLU A 38 0.07 29.68 -16.47
C GLU A 38 1.43 29.50 -17.13
N VAL A 39 1.46 29.32 -18.47
CA VAL A 39 2.69 29.34 -19.27
C VAL A 39 3.08 30.79 -19.57
N VAL A 40 4.21 31.25 -19.05
CA VAL A 40 4.73 32.61 -19.29
C VAL A 40 5.63 32.70 -20.52
N ASN A 41 6.25 31.59 -20.91
CA ASN A 41 7.01 31.48 -22.15
C ASN A 41 6.93 30.05 -22.67
N GLN A 42 6.44 29.87 -23.90
CA GLN A 42 6.30 28.56 -24.54
C GLN A 42 7.65 27.89 -24.87
N SER A 43 8.70 28.68 -25.09
CA SER A 43 10.01 28.17 -25.49
C SER A 43 11.12 29.11 -25.05
N ILE A 44 11.89 28.70 -24.04
CA ILE A 44 13.05 29.47 -23.57
C ILE A 44 14.27 29.39 -24.48
N CYS A 45 14.34 28.37 -25.35
CA CYS A 45 15.42 28.15 -26.30
C CYS A 45 15.01 27.12 -27.38
N SER A 46 15.85 26.95 -28.40
CA SER A 46 15.60 25.96 -29.46
C SER A 46 15.56 24.53 -28.90
N PRO A 47 14.82 23.58 -29.54
CA PRO A 47 14.80 22.18 -29.11
C PRO A 47 16.19 21.54 -29.06
N ALA A 48 17.07 21.86 -30.01
CA ALA A 48 18.44 21.36 -30.03
C ALA A 48 19.26 21.86 -28.83
N THR A 49 19.12 23.15 -28.48
CA THR A 49 19.75 23.74 -27.30
C THR A 49 19.23 23.10 -26.02
N LEU A 50 17.91 22.91 -25.93
CA LEU A 50 17.26 22.30 -24.78
C LEU A 50 17.79 20.89 -24.52
N LEU A 51 17.80 20.03 -25.53
CA LEU A 51 18.32 18.66 -25.43
C LEU A 51 19.79 18.64 -25.02
N ALA A 52 20.60 19.55 -25.58
CA ALA A 52 22.00 19.69 -25.19
C ALA A 52 22.14 20.10 -23.72
N CYS A 53 21.34 21.06 -23.24
CA CYS A 53 21.32 21.48 -21.84
C CYS A 53 20.94 20.34 -20.90
N GLN A 54 19.86 19.60 -21.20
CA GLN A 54 19.41 18.46 -20.41
C GLN A 54 20.50 17.38 -20.33
N GLY A 55 21.14 17.05 -21.46
CA GLY A 55 22.24 16.09 -21.52
C GLY A 55 23.48 16.52 -20.72
N MET A 56 23.87 17.79 -20.82
CA MET A 56 24.98 18.35 -20.04
C MET A 56 24.67 18.34 -18.53
N MET A 57 23.45 18.70 -18.13
CA MET A 57 23.03 18.70 -16.74
C MET A 57 22.95 17.29 -16.13
N LYS A 58 22.52 16.29 -16.91
CA LYS A 58 22.55 14.88 -16.49
C LYS A 58 23.98 14.43 -16.19
N ARG A 59 24.95 14.78 -17.04
CA ARG A 59 26.36 14.43 -16.83
C ARG A 59 26.98 15.01 -15.55
N VAL A 60 26.43 16.08 -14.98
CA VAL A 60 26.93 16.64 -13.72
C VAL A 60 26.73 15.69 -12.54
N ALA A 61 25.65 14.92 -12.55
CA ALA A 61 25.23 14.02 -11.47
C ALA A 61 25.31 12.54 -11.86
N ASP A 62 25.77 12.23 -13.07
CA ASP A 62 25.95 10.85 -13.56
C ASP A 62 26.96 10.09 -12.69
N PRO A 63 26.54 9.02 -11.99
CA PRO A 63 27.42 8.22 -11.13
C PRO A 63 28.62 7.58 -11.85
N ASN A 64 28.48 7.32 -13.14
CA ASN A 64 29.53 6.72 -13.98
C ASN A 64 30.37 7.80 -14.69
N GLY A 65 30.07 9.08 -14.47
CA GLY A 65 30.74 10.22 -15.08
C GLY A 65 31.78 10.87 -14.17
N GLN A 66 32.30 12.01 -14.63
CA GLN A 66 33.26 12.86 -13.92
C GLN A 66 32.64 14.20 -13.47
N GLY A 67 31.31 14.27 -13.41
CA GLY A 67 30.59 15.49 -13.04
C GLY A 67 30.88 15.90 -11.59
N THR A 68 30.73 17.19 -11.29
CA THR A 68 31.00 17.73 -9.94
C THR A 68 30.14 17.12 -8.83
N ALA A 69 29.06 16.41 -9.18
CA ALA A 69 28.11 15.78 -8.27
C ALA A 69 27.94 14.26 -8.51
N HIS A 70 28.82 13.62 -9.30
CA HIS A 70 28.71 12.20 -9.67
C HIS A 70 28.53 11.27 -8.47
N TYR A 71 29.28 11.50 -7.38
CA TYR A 71 29.24 10.64 -6.19
C TYR A 71 27.99 10.84 -5.32
N ILE A 72 27.26 11.95 -5.48
CA ILE A 72 26.17 12.32 -4.56
C ILE A 72 24.99 11.37 -4.70
N PHE A 73 24.63 11.06 -5.94
CA PHE A 73 23.42 10.30 -6.31
C PHE A 73 23.73 8.85 -6.71
N ALA A 74 24.96 8.38 -6.50
CA ALA A 74 25.41 7.05 -6.93
C ALA A 74 24.59 5.88 -6.38
N LYS A 75 23.88 6.07 -5.26
CA LYS A 75 23.01 5.08 -4.63
C LYS A 75 21.52 5.42 -4.73
N SER A 76 21.16 6.48 -5.45
CA SER A 76 19.78 6.88 -5.62
C SER A 76 19.12 5.97 -6.67
N PRO A 77 17.87 5.52 -6.46
CA PRO A 77 17.14 4.65 -7.39
C PRO A 77 16.60 5.39 -8.62
N TYR A 78 16.93 6.68 -8.77
CA TYR A 78 16.51 7.56 -9.84
C TYR A 78 17.71 8.40 -10.31
N THR A 79 17.59 8.93 -11.52
CA THR A 79 18.58 9.80 -12.13
C THR A 79 18.30 11.27 -11.79
N VAL A 80 19.35 12.09 -11.77
CA VAL A 80 19.24 13.54 -11.51
C VAL A 80 19.92 14.31 -12.63
N ALA A 81 19.29 15.40 -13.06
CA ALA A 81 19.94 16.41 -13.89
C ALA A 81 19.99 17.72 -13.12
N GLY A 82 21.18 18.32 -13.02
CA GLY A 82 21.34 19.51 -12.20
C GLY A 82 22.67 20.20 -12.39
N LYS A 83 22.90 21.22 -11.57
CA LYS A 83 24.16 21.94 -11.53
C LYS A 83 24.49 22.42 -10.13
N THR A 84 25.76 22.28 -9.80
CA THR A 84 26.40 22.88 -8.62
C THR A 84 26.66 24.37 -8.84
N GLY A 85 26.34 25.18 -7.85
CA GLY A 85 26.68 26.60 -7.81
C GLY A 85 27.48 26.92 -6.55
N THR A 86 28.58 27.66 -6.72
CA THR A 86 29.39 28.20 -5.61
C THR A 86 29.66 29.66 -5.92
N ALA A 87 28.94 30.58 -5.28
CA ALA A 87 29.03 32.01 -5.54
C ALA A 87 29.68 32.73 -4.34
N ARG A 88 30.59 33.68 -4.59
CA ARG A 88 31.15 34.55 -3.54
C ARG A 88 30.11 35.59 -3.12
N ILE A 89 30.02 35.84 -1.82
CA ILE A 89 29.15 36.89 -1.26
C ILE A 89 29.92 38.21 -1.26
N ALA A 90 29.29 39.27 -1.76
CA ALA A 90 29.82 40.62 -1.70
C ALA A 90 29.61 41.22 -0.30
N GLY A 91 30.65 41.84 0.24
CA GLY A 91 30.63 42.69 1.43
C GLY A 91 30.94 44.15 1.08
N PRO A 92 31.04 45.03 2.08
CA PRO A 92 31.23 46.47 1.87
C PRO A 92 32.47 46.85 1.04
N ASN A 93 33.54 46.06 1.12
CA ASN A 93 34.83 46.31 0.48
C ASN A 93 35.17 45.27 -0.60
N GLY A 94 34.16 44.66 -1.24
CA GLY A 94 34.33 43.57 -2.19
C GLY A 94 34.01 42.20 -1.59
N TYR A 95 34.51 41.12 -2.18
CA TYR A 95 34.17 39.76 -1.74
C TYR A 95 34.88 39.37 -0.45
N ASP A 96 34.13 39.15 0.62
CA ASP A 96 34.63 38.97 1.99
C ASP A 96 34.93 37.51 2.39
N GLY A 97 35.09 36.63 1.41
CA GLY A 97 35.44 35.22 1.63
C GLY A 97 34.28 34.33 2.07
N ARG A 98 33.05 34.86 2.18
CA ARG A 98 31.85 34.05 2.37
C ARG A 98 31.31 33.53 1.04
N TYR A 99 30.65 32.38 1.09
CA TYR A 99 30.09 31.72 -0.09
C TYR A 99 28.60 31.40 0.06
N ARG A 100 27.93 31.33 -1.09
CA ARG A 100 26.61 30.70 -1.27
C ARG A 100 26.82 29.41 -2.06
N ALA A 101 26.62 28.29 -1.38
CA ALA A 101 26.60 26.97 -1.97
C ALA A 101 25.18 26.65 -2.44
N SER A 102 25.03 26.13 -3.65
CA SER A 102 23.73 25.77 -4.19
C SER A 102 23.78 24.54 -5.08
N PHE A 103 22.64 23.86 -5.17
CA PHE A 103 22.38 22.82 -6.14
C PHE A 103 20.97 23.02 -6.68
N ALA A 104 20.85 23.18 -7.99
CA ALA A 104 19.58 23.32 -8.68
C ALA A 104 19.46 22.21 -9.72
N GLY A 105 18.29 21.59 -9.83
CA GLY A 105 18.10 20.46 -10.72
C GLY A 105 16.67 19.92 -10.70
N TYR A 106 16.49 18.81 -11.40
CA TYR A 106 15.24 18.08 -11.47
C TYR A 106 15.49 16.58 -11.49
N PHE A 107 14.46 15.82 -11.11
CA PHE A 107 14.48 14.36 -11.08
C PHE A 107 13.08 13.78 -11.36
N PRO A 108 12.99 12.57 -11.93
CA PRO A 108 14.04 11.86 -12.68
C PRO A 108 14.61 12.68 -13.85
N ALA A 109 15.81 12.38 -14.33
CA ALA A 109 16.44 13.15 -15.40
C ALA A 109 15.76 12.96 -16.76
N GLU A 110 15.26 11.75 -17.05
CA GLU A 110 14.64 11.39 -18.33
C GLU A 110 13.17 11.75 -18.42
N ALA A 111 12.43 11.62 -17.31
CA ALA A 111 11.03 11.97 -17.19
C ALA A 111 10.86 12.89 -15.97
N PRO A 112 11.19 14.19 -16.08
CA PRO A 112 11.19 15.10 -14.95
C PRO A 112 9.81 15.26 -14.34
N ARG A 113 9.71 15.05 -13.02
CA ARG A 113 8.47 15.24 -12.26
C ARG A 113 8.61 16.33 -11.22
N TYR A 114 9.81 16.50 -10.66
CA TYR A 114 10.10 17.49 -9.64
C TYR A 114 11.32 18.31 -10.03
N SER A 115 11.26 19.62 -9.78
CA SER A 115 12.41 20.52 -9.81
C SER A 115 12.69 21.01 -8.39
N CYS A 116 13.95 21.11 -8.01
CA CYS A 116 14.35 21.55 -6.68
C CYS A 116 15.59 22.45 -6.76
N ILE A 117 15.65 23.42 -5.84
CA ILE A 117 16.84 24.21 -5.59
C ILE A 117 17.12 24.23 -4.10
N VAL A 118 18.36 23.94 -3.74
CA VAL A 118 18.88 24.11 -2.38
C VAL A 118 19.92 25.23 -2.42
N VAL A 119 19.80 26.19 -1.51
CA VAL A 119 20.76 27.29 -1.35
C VAL A 119 21.14 27.40 0.12
N ILE A 120 22.44 27.38 0.39
CA ILE A 120 23.01 27.51 1.74
C ILE A 120 23.97 28.69 1.71
N ALA A 121 23.70 29.69 2.55
CA ALA A 121 24.44 30.95 2.62
C ALA A 121 25.35 30.99 3.85
N ASP A 122 26.32 31.93 3.82
CA ASP A 122 27.26 32.21 4.92
C ASP A 122 28.08 30.98 5.38
N THR A 123 28.51 30.16 4.43
CA THR A 123 29.46 29.08 4.73
C THR A 123 30.83 29.69 4.97
N ARG A 124 31.32 29.66 6.22
CA ARG A 124 32.64 30.16 6.62
C ARG A 124 33.66 29.02 6.49
N SER A 125 34.66 29.24 5.64
CA SER A 125 35.84 28.41 5.30
C SER A 125 35.92 26.95 5.78
N GLY A 126 36.13 26.04 4.82
CA GLY A 126 36.42 24.62 5.04
C GLY A 126 35.89 23.78 3.88
N VAL A 127 34.60 23.45 3.94
CA VAL A 127 33.84 22.78 2.88
C VAL A 127 32.77 23.77 2.41
N TYR A 128 32.85 24.26 1.17
CA TYR A 128 31.97 25.33 0.66
C TYR A 128 31.43 25.07 -0.75
N TYR A 129 31.73 23.90 -1.33
CA TYR A 129 31.25 23.57 -2.66
C TYR A 129 29.76 23.22 -2.64
N GLY A 130 29.03 23.63 -3.68
CA GLY A 130 27.62 23.25 -3.87
C GLY A 130 27.39 21.73 -3.82
N SER A 131 28.34 20.93 -4.30
CA SER A 131 28.31 19.46 -4.25
C SER A 131 28.49 18.89 -2.84
N SER A 132 29.21 19.57 -1.95
CA SER A 132 29.50 19.04 -0.62
C SER A 132 28.45 19.37 0.43
N ILE A 133 27.66 20.45 0.22
CA ILE A 133 26.66 20.88 1.21
C ILE A 133 25.24 20.85 0.63
N ALA A 134 24.99 21.56 -0.48
CA ALA A 134 23.64 21.66 -1.04
C ALA A 134 23.19 20.37 -1.75
N GLY A 135 24.12 19.67 -2.40
CA GLY A 135 23.84 18.41 -3.10
C GLY A 135 23.32 17.28 -2.19
N PRO A 136 23.94 16.98 -1.03
CA PRO A 136 23.40 16.00 -0.08
C PRO A 136 21.99 16.34 0.41
N VAL A 137 21.70 17.62 0.69
CA VAL A 137 20.35 18.05 1.07
C VAL A 137 19.35 17.84 -0.06
N PHE A 138 19.72 18.16 -1.30
CA PHE A 138 18.89 17.86 -2.48
C PHE A 138 18.61 16.36 -2.57
N ARG A 139 19.62 15.51 -2.38
CA ARG A 139 19.46 14.04 -2.40
C ARG A 139 18.51 13.55 -1.33
N GLU A 140 18.62 14.02 -0.09
CA GLU A 140 17.71 13.59 0.98
C GLU A 140 16.27 13.99 0.67
N LEU A 141 16.05 15.21 0.14
CA LEU A 141 14.73 15.64 -0.31
C LEU A 141 14.20 14.77 -1.44
N ALA A 142 15.01 14.51 -2.47
CA ALA A 142 14.62 13.71 -3.61
C ALA A 142 14.37 12.24 -3.23
N ASN A 143 15.16 11.66 -2.32
CA ASN A 143 14.95 10.33 -1.76
C ASN A 143 13.63 10.25 -1.00
N LYS A 144 13.35 11.26 -0.17
CA LYS A 144 12.08 11.34 0.56
C LYS A 144 10.90 11.39 -0.40
N VAL A 145 10.93 12.29 -1.38
CA VAL A 145 9.87 12.41 -2.40
C VAL A 145 9.70 11.09 -3.15
N TYR A 146 10.80 10.49 -3.63
CA TYR A 146 10.77 9.20 -4.31
C TYR A 146 10.15 8.11 -3.45
N ALA A 147 10.55 7.99 -2.18
CA ALA A 147 10.04 6.96 -1.28
C ALA A 147 8.56 7.15 -0.90
N THR A 148 8.06 8.38 -0.87
CA THR A 148 6.69 8.68 -0.40
C THR A 148 5.68 8.84 -1.52
N ASP A 149 6.08 9.14 -2.75
CA ASP A 149 5.16 9.32 -3.88
C ASP A 149 4.89 7.95 -4.53
N PRO A 150 3.65 7.41 -4.42
CA PRO A 150 3.30 6.10 -4.96
C PRO A 150 3.50 5.99 -6.46
N SER A 151 3.45 7.09 -7.19
CA SER A 151 3.60 7.07 -8.66
C SER A 151 5.04 6.82 -9.14
N PHE A 152 6.02 6.81 -8.24
CA PHE A 152 7.36 6.29 -8.54
C PHE A 152 7.49 4.77 -8.38
N HIS A 153 6.53 4.13 -7.71
CA HIS A 153 6.57 2.71 -7.43
C HIS A 153 5.48 2.03 -8.22
N GLU A 154 5.86 1.09 -9.06
CA GLU A 154 4.88 0.13 -9.55
C GLU A 154 4.42 -0.68 -8.34
N SER A 155 3.15 -0.51 -7.94
CA SER A 155 2.49 -1.52 -7.15
C SER A 155 2.43 -2.76 -8.02
N SER A 156 3.41 -3.65 -7.85
CA SER A 156 3.24 -4.99 -8.39
C SER A 156 2.00 -5.53 -7.71
N ALA A 157 0.96 -5.79 -8.50
CA ALA A 157 -0.07 -6.74 -8.12
C ALA A 157 0.53 -8.15 -8.09
N GLY A 158 1.72 -8.32 -7.48
CA GLY A 158 2.23 -9.63 -7.12
C GLY A 158 1.14 -10.39 -6.38
N LEU A 159 1.21 -11.72 -6.40
CA LEU A 159 0.19 -12.64 -5.91
C LEU A 159 -0.20 -12.33 -4.45
N LEU A 160 -1.11 -11.38 -4.25
CA LEU A 160 -1.52 -10.89 -2.93
C LEU A 160 -2.57 -11.79 -2.27
N ALA A 161 -2.83 -12.96 -2.82
CA ALA A 161 -3.47 -14.05 -2.10
C ALA A 161 -3.13 -15.38 -2.80
N GLU A 162 -2.89 -16.44 -2.02
CA GLU A 162 -3.33 -17.78 -2.40
C GLU A 162 -4.74 -17.64 -3.01
N LYS A 163 -5.06 -18.33 -4.11
CA LYS A 163 -6.44 -18.34 -4.67
C LYS A 163 -7.44 -18.35 -3.52
N ALA A 164 -8.37 -17.40 -3.51
CA ALA A 164 -9.36 -17.28 -2.44
C ALA A 164 -10.02 -18.65 -2.21
N LYS A 165 -9.74 -19.26 -1.06
CA LYS A 165 -10.36 -20.51 -0.62
C LYS A 165 -11.57 -20.17 0.23
N LEU A 166 -12.65 -20.92 0.08
CA LEU A 166 -13.78 -20.78 0.98
C LEU A 166 -13.34 -21.05 2.44
N PRO A 167 -13.82 -20.26 3.41
CA PRO A 167 -13.58 -20.54 4.81
C PRO A 167 -14.26 -21.87 5.20
N GLY A 168 -13.56 -22.71 5.96
CA GLY A 168 -14.13 -23.94 6.49
C GLY A 168 -15.31 -23.64 7.41
N ALA A 169 -16.45 -24.30 7.16
CA ALA A 169 -17.62 -24.23 8.03
C ALA A 169 -17.78 -25.53 8.83
N LYS A 170 -18.42 -25.41 10.01
CA LYS A 170 -18.80 -26.57 10.83
C LYS A 170 -20.12 -27.13 10.33
N ASP A 171 -20.35 -28.40 10.59
CA ASP A 171 -21.66 -29.01 10.39
C ASP A 171 -22.68 -28.37 11.35
N GLY A 172 -23.93 -28.28 10.95
CA GLY A 172 -24.89 -27.50 11.72
C GLY A 172 -26.24 -27.34 11.08
N ALA A 173 -26.99 -26.36 11.58
CA ALA A 173 -28.31 -26.01 11.08
C ALA A 173 -28.23 -25.49 9.63
N ARG A 174 -29.02 -26.09 8.74
CA ARG A 174 -29.03 -25.75 7.30
C ARG A 174 -29.39 -24.29 7.07
N GLU A 175 -30.43 -23.79 7.74
CA GLU A 175 -30.94 -22.44 7.52
C GLU A 175 -29.93 -21.36 7.90
N GLU A 176 -29.22 -21.53 9.03
CA GLU A 176 -28.17 -20.59 9.45
C GLU A 176 -26.99 -20.59 8.47
N LEU A 177 -26.56 -21.77 8.01
CA LEU A 177 -25.46 -21.89 7.04
C LEU A 177 -25.81 -21.29 5.69
N VAL A 178 -27.01 -21.55 5.17
CA VAL A 178 -27.50 -20.97 3.91
C VAL A 178 -27.56 -19.46 4.00
N LEU A 179 -28.14 -18.92 5.09
CA LEU A 179 -28.20 -17.48 5.32
C LEU A 179 -26.82 -16.83 5.31
N LEU A 180 -25.84 -17.44 5.98
CA LEU A 180 -24.47 -16.92 6.01
C LEU A 180 -23.80 -17.00 4.64
N TYR A 181 -23.96 -18.10 3.91
CA TYR A 181 -23.40 -18.23 2.56
C TYR A 181 -23.99 -17.21 1.60
N ASP A 182 -25.31 -16.97 1.63
CA ASP A 182 -25.97 -15.96 0.81
C ASP A 182 -25.50 -14.54 1.20
N ALA A 183 -25.43 -14.22 2.49
CA ALA A 183 -25.01 -12.91 2.98
C ALA A 183 -23.57 -12.56 2.61
N PHE A 184 -22.68 -13.55 2.55
CA PHE A 184 -21.27 -13.37 2.17
C PHE A 184 -21.00 -13.64 0.68
N GLY A 185 -22.01 -13.99 -0.12
CA GLY A 185 -21.85 -14.31 -1.54
C GLY A 185 -20.97 -15.54 -1.80
N LEU A 186 -21.00 -16.53 -0.91
CA LEU A 186 -20.20 -17.75 -0.99
C LEU A 186 -20.98 -18.85 -1.71
N ALA A 187 -20.37 -19.49 -2.71
CA ALA A 187 -21.04 -20.53 -3.47
C ALA A 187 -21.20 -21.82 -2.65
N TYR A 188 -22.39 -22.41 -2.70
CA TYR A 188 -22.69 -23.72 -2.12
C TYR A 188 -23.62 -24.55 -3.02
N SER A 189 -23.71 -25.85 -2.77
CA SER A 189 -24.58 -26.78 -3.50
C SER A 189 -25.15 -27.85 -2.57
N GLY A 190 -26.31 -28.41 -2.93
CA GLY A 190 -26.95 -29.50 -2.20
C GLY A 190 -27.89 -29.06 -1.07
N ALA A 191 -28.44 -30.05 -0.36
CA ALA A 191 -29.40 -29.94 0.76
C ALA A 191 -30.55 -28.93 0.54
N THR A 192 -31.54 -29.30 -0.27
CA THR A 192 -32.78 -28.50 -0.45
C THR A 192 -33.83 -28.75 0.63
N GLN A 193 -33.65 -29.78 1.47
CA GLN A 193 -34.57 -30.21 2.53
C GLN A 193 -33.80 -30.72 3.74
N GLY A 194 -34.45 -30.81 4.90
CA GLY A 194 -33.87 -31.27 6.16
C GLY A 194 -33.21 -30.15 6.99
N ASP A 195 -33.25 -30.28 8.32
CA ASP A 195 -32.86 -29.18 9.22
C ASP A 195 -31.35 -29.13 9.47
N TRP A 196 -30.66 -30.27 9.33
CA TRP A 196 -29.25 -30.44 9.66
C TRP A 196 -28.44 -30.85 8.44
N VAL A 197 -27.22 -30.33 8.32
CA VAL A 197 -26.33 -30.63 7.20
C VAL A 197 -24.90 -30.89 7.64
N THR A 198 -24.23 -31.74 6.86
CA THR A 198 -22.78 -31.88 6.85
C THR A 198 -22.20 -31.01 5.73
N VAL A 199 -21.14 -30.27 6.05
CA VAL A 199 -20.46 -29.32 5.15
C VAL A 199 -19.15 -29.92 4.66
N THR A 200 -18.95 -29.96 3.35
CA THR A 200 -17.64 -30.22 2.74
C THR A 200 -17.19 -28.98 2.00
N THR A 201 -16.15 -28.30 2.50
CA THR A 201 -15.65 -27.05 1.92
C THR A 201 -14.58 -27.36 0.87
N GLY A 202 -14.85 -27.03 -0.40
CA GLY A 202 -13.85 -27.05 -1.47
C GLY A 202 -13.20 -25.69 -1.68
N ASP A 203 -12.35 -25.57 -2.70
CA ASP A 203 -11.65 -24.30 -2.98
C ASP A 203 -12.61 -23.15 -3.33
N SER A 204 -13.73 -23.43 -3.99
CA SER A 204 -14.65 -22.39 -4.48
C SER A 204 -16.13 -22.68 -4.29
N ILE A 205 -16.50 -23.87 -3.83
CA ILE A 205 -17.89 -24.24 -3.52
C ILE A 205 -17.96 -25.13 -2.28
N ALA A 206 -18.94 -24.89 -1.42
CA ALA A 206 -19.28 -25.78 -0.31
C ALA A 206 -20.37 -26.78 -0.71
N ALA A 207 -20.20 -28.06 -0.40
CA ALA A 207 -21.22 -29.07 -0.60
C ALA A 207 -21.96 -29.35 0.72
N LEU A 208 -23.27 -29.13 0.72
CA LEU A 208 -24.18 -29.40 1.83
C LEU A 208 -24.88 -30.74 1.61
N ARG A 209 -24.75 -31.65 2.57
CA ARG A 209 -25.43 -32.94 2.56
C ARG A 209 -26.35 -33.05 3.76
N VAL A 210 -27.58 -33.47 3.54
CA VAL A 210 -28.57 -33.63 4.61
C VAL A 210 -28.05 -34.65 5.63
N ARG A 211 -28.07 -34.26 6.91
CA ARG A 211 -27.79 -35.11 8.05
C ARG A 211 -29.12 -35.48 8.69
N ASN A 212 -29.48 -36.76 8.61
CA ASN A 212 -30.69 -37.25 9.24
C ASN A 212 -30.45 -37.48 10.74
N ILE A 213 -31.25 -36.83 11.58
CA ILE A 213 -31.25 -37.04 13.03
C ILE A 213 -32.43 -37.93 13.40
N VAL A 214 -32.15 -39.04 14.09
CA VAL A 214 -33.17 -39.99 14.54
C VAL A 214 -33.59 -39.60 15.95
N SER A 215 -34.89 -39.35 16.17
CA SER A 215 -35.42 -38.77 17.41
C SER A 215 -35.35 -39.69 18.66
N ALA A 216 -35.15 -41.00 18.48
CA ALA A 216 -35.17 -41.99 19.57
C ALA A 216 -33.79 -42.61 19.84
N ALA A 217 -32.73 -42.08 19.25
CA ALA A 217 -31.38 -42.62 19.37
C ALA A 217 -30.36 -41.49 19.50
N VAL A 218 -29.19 -41.79 20.05
CA VAL A 218 -28.11 -40.81 20.23
C VAL A 218 -27.72 -40.19 18.88
N PRO A 219 -27.87 -38.87 18.70
CA PRO A 219 -27.47 -38.19 17.46
C PRO A 219 -25.96 -38.32 17.18
N ASP A 220 -25.59 -38.40 15.90
CA ASP A 220 -24.21 -38.13 15.50
C ASP A 220 -24.00 -36.62 15.45
N VAL A 221 -23.19 -36.09 16.37
CA VAL A 221 -22.86 -34.66 16.42
C VAL A 221 -21.42 -34.37 16.02
N ARG A 222 -20.67 -35.38 15.56
CA ARG A 222 -19.29 -35.18 15.09
C ARG A 222 -19.29 -34.26 13.87
N GLY A 223 -18.35 -33.33 13.83
CA GLY A 223 -18.29 -32.27 12.81
C GLY A 223 -19.10 -31.02 13.15
N MET A 224 -19.96 -31.06 14.17
CA MET A 224 -20.81 -29.92 14.52
C MET A 224 -20.12 -28.91 15.45
N GLY A 225 -20.61 -27.66 15.42
CA GLY A 225 -20.32 -26.68 16.46
C GLY A 225 -20.99 -27.05 17.78
N LEU A 226 -20.41 -26.59 18.90
CA LEU A 226 -20.92 -26.92 20.24
C LEU A 226 -22.40 -26.53 20.41
N ARG A 227 -22.82 -25.38 19.90
CA ARG A 227 -24.20 -24.89 20.03
C ARG A 227 -25.21 -25.87 19.43
N ASP A 228 -24.94 -26.32 18.21
CA ASP A 228 -25.81 -27.26 17.48
C ASP A 228 -25.77 -28.66 18.09
N ALA A 229 -24.58 -29.12 18.49
CA ALA A 229 -24.41 -30.39 19.17
C ALA A 229 -25.18 -30.44 20.51
N LEU A 230 -25.10 -29.35 21.29
CA LEU A 230 -25.80 -29.22 22.56
C LEU A 230 -27.32 -29.27 22.35
N TYR A 231 -27.83 -28.50 21.38
CA TYR A 231 -29.24 -28.48 21.04
C TYR A 231 -29.76 -29.89 20.71
N LEU A 232 -29.04 -30.64 19.87
CA LEU A 232 -29.47 -31.99 19.48
C LEU A 232 -29.43 -32.99 20.63
N LEU A 233 -28.38 -32.98 21.44
CA LEU A 233 -28.19 -33.96 22.51
C LEU A 233 -29.11 -33.69 23.71
N GLU A 234 -29.29 -32.44 24.10
CA GLU A 234 -30.16 -32.09 25.23
C GLU A 234 -31.64 -32.29 24.89
N ASN A 235 -32.06 -31.96 23.67
CA ASN A 235 -33.42 -32.26 23.21
C ASN A 235 -33.68 -33.78 23.10
N ALA A 236 -32.63 -34.58 22.89
CA ALA A 236 -32.72 -36.03 22.94
C ALA A 236 -32.75 -36.59 24.37
N GLY A 237 -32.59 -35.75 25.41
CA GLY A 237 -32.65 -36.14 26.82
C GLY A 237 -31.30 -36.47 27.47
N LEU A 238 -30.18 -36.15 26.81
CA LEU A 238 -28.83 -36.38 27.33
C LEU A 238 -28.29 -35.15 28.08
N GLN A 239 -27.54 -35.38 29.15
CA GLN A 239 -26.74 -34.33 29.80
C GLN A 239 -25.36 -34.25 29.14
N VAL A 240 -24.99 -33.07 28.65
CA VAL A 240 -23.75 -32.91 27.88
C VAL A 240 -22.63 -32.39 28.78
N LYS A 241 -21.48 -33.08 28.78
CA LYS A 241 -20.21 -32.58 29.30
C LYS A 241 -19.26 -32.31 28.14
N THR A 242 -18.50 -31.24 28.19
CA THR A 242 -17.63 -30.83 27.08
C THR A 242 -16.20 -30.64 27.55
N MET A 243 -15.24 -31.03 26.71
CA MET A 243 -13.82 -30.77 26.89
C MET A 243 -13.25 -30.13 25.63
N GLY A 244 -12.63 -28.96 25.77
CA GLY A 244 -12.06 -28.20 24.66
C GLY A 244 -13.03 -27.21 24.02
N ALA A 245 -12.66 -26.68 22.86
CA ALA A 245 -13.43 -25.72 22.08
C ALA A 245 -13.24 -25.99 20.59
N GLY A 246 -14.19 -25.53 19.75
CA GLY A 246 -14.11 -25.71 18.30
C GLY A 246 -15.21 -26.63 17.77
N THR A 247 -14.81 -27.68 17.09
CA THR A 247 -15.69 -28.65 16.41
C THR A 247 -15.68 -29.97 17.17
N VAL A 248 -16.82 -30.63 17.31
CA VAL A 248 -16.90 -31.94 17.98
C VAL A 248 -16.12 -32.99 17.17
N ARG A 249 -15.06 -33.54 17.75
CA ARG A 249 -14.25 -34.63 17.17
C ARG A 249 -14.70 -35.99 17.66
N ARG A 250 -15.08 -36.07 18.94
CA ARG A 250 -15.49 -37.32 19.58
C ARG A 250 -16.67 -37.09 20.51
N GLN A 251 -17.53 -38.10 20.59
CA GLN A 251 -18.61 -38.21 21.56
C GLN A 251 -18.47 -39.56 22.28
N SER A 252 -18.73 -39.61 23.59
CA SER A 252 -18.48 -40.80 24.41
C SER A 252 -19.48 -41.94 24.18
N ILE A 253 -20.67 -41.63 23.65
CA ILE A 253 -21.71 -42.61 23.33
C ILE A 253 -21.85 -42.69 21.82
N ALA A 254 -21.86 -43.91 21.28
CA ALA A 254 -21.93 -44.14 19.85
C ALA A 254 -23.24 -43.58 19.26
N PRO A 255 -23.19 -42.96 18.07
CA PRO A 255 -24.41 -42.58 17.35
C PRO A 255 -25.32 -43.78 17.11
N GLY A 256 -26.64 -43.57 17.24
CA GLY A 256 -27.64 -44.63 17.07
C GLY A 256 -27.87 -45.51 18.30
N ALA A 257 -27.13 -45.31 19.40
CA ALA A 257 -27.41 -46.02 20.66
C ALA A 257 -28.76 -45.61 21.25
N ASP A 258 -29.42 -46.54 21.94
CA ASP A 258 -30.69 -46.26 22.61
C ASP A 258 -30.50 -45.28 23.78
N ILE A 259 -31.41 -44.33 23.89
CA ILE A 259 -31.42 -43.36 24.99
C ILE A 259 -32.33 -43.90 26.08
N ALA A 260 -31.74 -44.38 27.17
CA ALA A 260 -32.45 -44.91 28.33
C ALA A 260 -32.23 -44.00 29.55
N GLY A 261 -33.25 -43.23 29.92
CA GLY A 261 -33.21 -42.31 31.06
C GLY A 261 -32.20 -41.15 30.88
N THR A 262 -31.88 -40.46 31.98
CA THR A 262 -30.93 -39.34 31.98
C THR A 262 -29.49 -39.86 31.92
N GLN A 263 -28.91 -39.90 30.72
CA GLN A 263 -27.51 -40.31 30.52
C GLN A 263 -26.60 -39.10 30.30
N THR A 264 -25.35 -39.20 30.75
CA THR A 264 -24.34 -38.16 30.49
C THR A 264 -23.49 -38.55 29.28
N ILE A 265 -23.39 -37.66 28.29
CA ILE A 265 -22.50 -37.79 27.13
C ILE A 265 -21.36 -36.77 27.23
N THR A 266 -20.12 -37.22 27.02
CA THR A 266 -18.94 -36.36 27.00
C THR A 266 -18.52 -36.09 25.55
N LEU A 267 -18.34 -34.81 25.20
CA LEU A 267 -17.85 -34.35 23.92
C LEU A 267 -16.42 -33.84 24.04
N GLU A 268 -15.59 -34.19 23.06
CA GLU A 268 -14.25 -33.63 22.89
C GLU A 268 -14.20 -32.77 21.64
N LEU A 269 -13.80 -31.52 21.82
CA LEU A 269 -13.77 -30.48 20.80
C LEU A 269 -12.34 -30.05 20.50
N SER A 270 -12.06 -29.82 19.21
CA SER A 270 -10.79 -29.27 18.72
C SER A 270 -10.97 -28.39 17.48
#